data_AF-A0AAC8Q6H7-F1
#
_entry.id   AF-A0AAC8Q6H7-F1
#
_cell.length_a   1.000
_cell.length_b   1.000
_cell.length_c   1.000
_cell.angle_alpha   90.00
_cell.angle_beta   90.00
_cell.angle_gamma   90.00
#
_symmetry.space_group_name_H-M   'P 1'
#
loop_
_entity.id
_entity.type
_entity.pdbx_description
1 polymer ?
#
loop_
_entity_poly.entity_id
_entity_poly.type
_entity_poly.pdbx_seq_one_letter_code
_entity_poly.pdbx_strand_id
1 'polypeptide(L)'
;MLALDHSRVLALWQGLRAGISPPEWPAGVLLEYLLLRAFQLEGAEVTWPYRVYRNGVLLEQIDGVVYFDGVSCLVECKDMTNPVDALALVKLKSQLLRRPRTTIGALLCTGKISEPASSLMELLPPPDVLLWEGKELGQALREHRLLEGMRRKLRHAVEMGFAEVKPPDGRNQ
;
A
#
# COMPACT_ATOMS: atom_id res chain seq x y z
N MET A 1 7.26 16.28 -16.49
CA MET A 1 6.28 15.21 -16.26
C MET A 1 4.98 15.90 -15.85
N LEU A 2 3.88 15.72 -16.59
CA LEU A 2 2.58 16.34 -16.25
C LEU A 2 2.20 15.93 -14.82
N ALA A 3 1.97 16.91 -13.95
CA ALA A 3 1.57 16.65 -12.57
C ALA A 3 0.19 15.95 -12.60
N LEU A 4 0.12 14.68 -12.21
CA LEU A 4 -1.15 13.96 -12.12
C LEU A 4 -1.98 14.61 -11.00
N ASP A 5 -3.18 15.05 -11.30
CA ASP A 5 -4.18 15.49 -10.32
C ASP A 5 -5.08 14.31 -9.89
N HIS A 6 -6.02 14.57 -8.98
CA HIS A 6 -6.95 13.54 -8.49
C HIS A 6 -7.77 12.88 -9.61
N SER A 7 -8.24 13.67 -10.58
CA SER A 7 -9.04 13.17 -11.69
C SER A 7 -8.23 12.23 -12.59
N ARG A 8 -6.97 12.58 -12.88
CA ARG A 8 -6.08 11.75 -13.69
C ARG A 8 -5.65 10.49 -12.95
N VAL A 9 -5.38 10.58 -11.64
CA VAL A 9 -5.14 9.40 -10.79
C VAL A 9 -6.33 8.44 -10.86
N LEU A 10 -7.55 8.93 -10.70
CA LEU A 10 -8.74 8.08 -10.75
C LEU A 10 -8.95 7.44 -12.14
N ALA A 11 -8.70 8.19 -13.22
CA ALA A 11 -8.79 7.67 -14.59
C ALA A 11 -7.75 6.56 -14.85
N LEU A 12 -6.51 6.74 -14.40
CA LEU A 12 -5.46 5.72 -14.52
C LEU A 12 -5.81 4.47 -13.70
N TRP A 13 -6.39 4.64 -12.51
CA TRP A 13 -6.86 3.53 -11.68
C TRP A 13 -7.96 2.73 -12.41
N GLN A 14 -8.94 3.41 -13.01
CA GLN A 14 -9.99 2.76 -13.80
C GLN A 14 -9.42 2.00 -15.01
N GLY A 15 -8.41 2.58 -15.69
CA GLY A 15 -7.68 1.93 -16.77
C GLY A 15 -6.99 0.64 -16.31
N LEU A 16 -6.20 0.71 -15.23
CA LEU A 16 -5.55 -0.47 -14.62
C LEU A 16 -6.56 -1.57 -14.30
N ARG A 17 -7.69 -1.20 -13.68
CA ARG A 17 -8.77 -2.13 -13.33
C ARG A 17 -9.44 -2.77 -14.54
N ALA A 18 -9.36 -2.14 -15.71
CA ALA A 18 -9.84 -2.66 -16.98
C ALA A 18 -8.75 -3.42 -17.77
N GLY A 19 -7.54 -3.58 -17.23
CA GLY A 19 -6.40 -4.18 -17.93
C GLY A 19 -5.79 -3.28 -19.00
N ILE A 20 -6.04 -1.97 -18.93
CA ILE A 20 -5.57 -0.97 -19.89
C ILE A 20 -4.43 -0.18 -19.24
N SER A 21 -3.21 -0.38 -19.71
CA SER A 21 -2.06 0.46 -19.33
C SER A 21 -1.74 1.46 -20.44
N PRO A 22 -1.58 2.75 -20.14
CA PRO A 22 -1.08 3.71 -21.11
C PRO A 22 0.33 3.31 -21.59
N PRO A 23 0.65 3.45 -22.89
CA PRO A 23 1.90 2.98 -23.47
C PRO A 23 3.15 3.71 -22.93
N GLU A 24 2.98 4.90 -22.35
CA GLU A 24 4.07 5.65 -21.74
C GLU A 24 4.55 5.07 -20.39
N TRP A 25 3.82 4.11 -19.80
CA TRP A 25 4.16 3.49 -18.53
C TRP A 25 4.63 2.04 -18.72
N PRO A 26 5.83 1.68 -18.23
CA PRO A 26 6.24 0.29 -18.13
C PRO A 26 5.27 -0.52 -17.26
N ALA A 27 5.03 -1.78 -17.64
CA ALA A 27 4.22 -2.71 -16.86
C ALA A 27 4.75 -2.83 -15.42
N GLY A 28 3.86 -2.80 -14.43
CA GLY A 28 4.18 -2.89 -13.01
C GLY A 28 4.52 -1.55 -12.32
N VAL A 29 5.01 -0.53 -13.04
CA VAL A 29 5.43 0.75 -12.44
C VAL A 29 4.26 1.71 -12.22
N LEU A 30 3.23 1.62 -13.06
CA LEU A 30 2.10 2.56 -13.03
C LEU A 30 1.37 2.54 -11.67
N LEU A 31 1.15 1.36 -11.09
CA LEU A 31 0.42 1.23 -9.82
C LEU A 31 1.17 1.93 -8.68
N GLU A 32 2.48 1.69 -8.58
CA GLU A 32 3.35 2.31 -7.57
C GLU A 32 3.27 3.83 -7.66
N TYR A 33 3.51 4.37 -8.86
CA TYR A 33 3.51 5.82 -9.07
C TYR A 33 2.13 6.44 -8.80
N LEU A 34 1.07 5.77 -9.26
CA LEU A 34 -0.31 6.22 -9.07
C LEU A 34 -0.67 6.33 -7.59
N LEU A 35 -0.43 5.28 -6.81
CA LEU A 35 -0.83 5.24 -5.40
C LEU A 35 -0.01 6.20 -4.56
N LEU A 36 1.31 6.27 -4.79
CA LEU A 36 2.16 7.27 -4.14
C LEU A 36 1.74 8.69 -4.47
N ARG A 37 1.39 8.97 -5.73
CA ARG A 37 0.89 10.29 -6.12
C ARG A 37 -0.45 10.60 -5.46
N ALA A 38 -1.32 9.61 -5.30
CA ALA A 38 -2.59 9.79 -4.61
C ALA A 38 -2.38 10.19 -3.14
N PHE A 39 -1.46 9.52 -2.43
CA PHE A 39 -1.07 9.91 -1.08
C PHE A 39 -0.50 11.33 -1.01
N GLN A 40 0.37 11.69 -1.97
CA GLN A 40 0.95 13.03 -2.05
C GLN A 40 -0.12 14.11 -2.25
N LEU A 41 -1.11 13.85 -3.11
CA LEU A 41 -2.22 14.78 -3.34
C LEU A 41 -3.10 14.97 -2.10
N GLU A 42 -3.18 13.96 -1.24
CA GLU A 42 -3.88 14.05 0.05
C GLU A 42 -3.02 14.67 1.18
N GLY A 43 -1.79 15.11 0.87
CA GLY A 43 -0.94 15.88 1.78
C GLY A 43 0.15 15.08 2.49
N ALA A 44 0.40 13.83 2.10
CA ALA A 44 1.55 13.08 2.62
C ALA A 44 2.87 13.50 1.96
N GLU A 45 3.96 13.39 2.70
CA GLU A 45 5.29 13.41 2.10
C GLU A 45 5.60 12.02 1.52
N VAL A 46 6.22 11.99 0.35
CA VAL A 46 6.40 10.76 -0.41
C VAL A 46 7.83 10.65 -0.91
N THR A 47 8.44 9.49 -0.62
CA THR A 47 9.63 9.02 -1.31
C THR A 47 9.19 8.07 -2.42
N TRP A 48 9.50 8.45 -3.66
CA TRP A 48 9.24 7.66 -4.87
C TRP A 48 10.04 6.35 -4.90
N PRO A 49 9.73 5.40 -5.81
CA PRO A 49 10.40 4.11 -5.85
C PRO A 49 11.92 4.23 -5.88
N TYR A 50 12.61 3.43 -5.05
CA TYR A 50 14.06 3.49 -4.92
C TYR A 50 14.68 2.13 -4.62
N ARG A 51 16.00 2.07 -4.77
CA ARG A 51 16.80 0.87 -4.55
C ARG A 51 17.77 1.09 -3.41
N VAL A 52 17.89 0.10 -2.53
CA VAL A 52 18.85 0.14 -1.42
C VAL A 52 20.02 -0.75 -1.75
N TYR A 53 21.22 -0.18 -1.67
CA TYR A 53 22.48 -0.89 -1.90
C TYR A 53 23.30 -0.95 -0.62
N ARG A 54 24.02 -2.06 -0.41
CA ARG A 54 25.04 -2.19 0.63
C ARG A 54 26.27 -2.84 0.03
N ASN A 55 27.42 -2.20 0.16
CA ASN A 55 28.70 -2.67 -0.40
C ASN A 55 28.59 -2.99 -1.91
N GLY A 56 27.87 -2.16 -2.68
CA GLY A 56 27.63 -2.35 -4.11
C GLY A 56 26.59 -3.43 -4.47
N VAL A 57 26.07 -4.18 -3.50
CA VAL A 57 25.05 -5.21 -3.73
C VAL A 57 23.65 -4.62 -3.54
N LEU A 58 22.77 -4.85 -4.51
CA LEU A 58 21.34 -4.52 -4.39
C LEU A 58 20.72 -5.40 -3.30
N LEU A 59 20.26 -4.78 -2.21
CA LEU A 59 19.60 -5.49 -1.13
C LEU A 59 18.08 -5.59 -1.35
N GLU A 60 17.48 -4.50 -1.82
CA GLU A 60 16.03 -4.41 -1.97
C GLU A 60 15.63 -3.31 -2.95
N GLN A 61 14.46 -3.52 -3.54
CA GLN A 61 13.68 -2.51 -4.24
C GLN A 61 12.48 -2.17 -3.35
N ILE A 62 12.25 -0.88 -3.15
CA ILE A 62 11.16 -0.33 -2.36
C ILE A 62 10.27 0.48 -3.30
N ASP A 63 9.00 0.12 -3.34
CA ASP A 63 8.03 0.74 -4.26
C ASP A 63 7.74 2.18 -3.81
N GLY A 64 7.79 2.47 -2.51
CA GLY A 64 7.89 3.84 -2.00
C GLY A 64 7.83 3.95 -0.49
N VAL A 65 7.88 5.19 0.00
CA VAL A 65 7.62 5.50 1.42
C VAL A 65 6.62 6.64 1.48
N VAL A 66 5.65 6.53 2.36
CA VAL A 66 4.67 7.57 2.67
C VAL A 66 4.85 7.99 4.11
N TYR A 67 4.90 9.30 4.35
CA TYR A 67 4.97 9.90 5.67
C TYR A 67 3.74 10.76 5.93
N PHE A 68 3.07 10.50 7.04
CA PHE A 68 1.86 11.23 7.45
C PHE A 68 1.73 11.18 8.97
N ASP A 69 1.35 12.28 9.62
CA ASP A 69 1.10 12.36 11.08
C ASP A 69 2.21 11.73 11.95
N GLY A 70 3.47 11.86 11.55
CA GLY A 70 4.61 11.25 12.25
C GLY A 70 4.81 9.75 12.01
N VAL A 71 3.97 9.12 11.20
CA VAL A 71 4.09 7.71 10.77
C VAL A 71 5.02 7.63 9.56
N SER A 72 5.95 6.67 9.60
CA SER A 72 6.74 6.27 8.42
C SER A 72 6.20 4.95 7.89
N CYS A 73 5.74 4.92 6.65
CA CYS A 73 5.11 3.74 6.06
C CYS A 73 5.83 3.30 4.77
N LEU A 74 6.44 2.10 4.78
CA LEU A 74 6.92 1.45 3.56
C LEU A 74 5.73 0.96 2.73
N VAL A 75 5.72 1.29 1.46
CA VAL A 75 4.69 0.86 0.51
C VAL A 75 5.23 -0.29 -0.33
N GLU A 76 4.43 -1.36 -0.45
CA GLU A 76 4.58 -2.42 -1.45
C GLU A 76 3.28 -2.50 -2.26
N CYS A 77 3.40 -2.44 -3.58
CA CYS A 77 2.29 -2.50 -4.51
C CYS A 77 2.26 -3.84 -5.26
N LYS A 78 1.05 -4.36 -5.50
CA LYS A 78 0.83 -5.55 -6.32
C LYS A 78 -0.28 -5.35 -7.32
N ASP A 79 0.08 -5.29 -8.59
CA ASP A 79 -0.88 -5.32 -9.69
C ASP A 79 -1.06 -6.78 -10.14
N MET A 80 -2.07 -7.47 -9.59
CA MET A 80 -2.26 -8.90 -9.86
C MET A 80 -3.73 -9.24 -10.03
N THR A 81 -4.02 -10.05 -11.05
CA THR A 81 -5.33 -10.67 -11.27
C THR A 81 -5.59 -11.82 -10.31
N ASN A 82 -4.54 -12.51 -9.87
CA ASN A 82 -4.61 -13.54 -8.83
C ASN A 82 -4.49 -12.93 -7.43
N PRO A 83 -5.10 -13.54 -6.40
CA PRO A 83 -4.95 -13.09 -5.03
C PRO A 83 -3.48 -13.01 -4.61
N VAL A 84 -3.11 -11.94 -3.91
CA VAL A 84 -1.76 -11.76 -3.40
C VAL A 84 -1.45 -12.84 -2.37
N ASP A 85 -0.33 -13.52 -2.57
CA ASP A 85 0.12 -14.61 -1.73
C ASP A 85 0.82 -14.11 -0.45
N ALA A 86 1.11 -15.04 0.45
CA ALA A 86 1.80 -14.75 1.69
C ALA A 86 3.26 -14.28 1.49
N LEU A 87 3.87 -14.55 0.32
CA LEU A 87 5.27 -14.23 0.08
C LEU A 87 5.50 -12.71 -0.01
N ALA A 88 4.56 -11.97 -0.61
CA ALA A 88 4.61 -10.51 -0.64
C ALA A 88 4.63 -9.90 0.78
N LEU A 89 3.86 -10.48 1.71
CA LEU A 89 3.82 -10.06 3.10
C LEU A 89 5.11 -10.40 3.85
N VAL A 90 5.62 -11.63 3.67
CA VAL A 90 6.88 -12.06 4.28
C VAL A 90 8.04 -11.18 3.79
N LYS A 91 8.06 -10.82 2.51
CA LYS A 91 9.02 -9.87 1.95
C LYS A 91 8.93 -8.53 2.69
N LEU A 92 7.75 -7.92 2.77
CA LEU A 92 7.56 -6.61 3.40
C LEU A 92 7.93 -6.63 4.90
N LYS A 93 7.49 -7.64 5.65
CA LYS A 93 7.91 -7.86 7.05
C LYS A 93 9.42 -7.95 7.19
N SER A 94 10.08 -8.69 6.31
CA SER A 94 11.55 -8.81 6.30
C SER A 94 12.25 -7.47 6.00
N GLN A 95 11.60 -6.57 5.26
CA GLN A 95 12.10 -5.20 5.05
C GLN A 95 11.90 -4.34 6.30
N LEU A 96 10.75 -4.44 6.97
CA LEU A 96 10.46 -3.72 8.22
C LEU A 96 11.42 -4.09 9.36
N LEU A 97 11.84 -5.35 9.46
CA LEU A 97 12.84 -5.79 10.44
C LEU A 97 14.19 -5.05 10.32
N ARG A 98 14.47 -4.40 9.19
CA ARG A 98 15.68 -3.60 8.94
C ARG A 98 15.44 -2.09 9.05
N ARG A 99 14.31 -1.66 9.63
CA ARG A 99 13.94 -0.26 9.82
C ARG A 99 13.78 0.07 11.31
N PRO A 100 13.79 1.36 11.69
CA PRO A 100 13.39 1.77 13.03
C PRO A 100 12.00 1.22 13.39
N ARG A 101 11.79 0.84 14.65
CA ARG A 101 10.57 0.17 15.14
C ARG A 101 9.28 0.98 14.96
N THR A 102 9.39 2.26 14.67
CA THR A 102 8.25 3.16 14.37
C THR A 102 7.81 3.09 12.90
N THR A 103 8.50 2.31 12.06
CA THR A 103 8.15 2.12 10.65
C THR A 103 7.13 1.01 10.52
N ILE A 104 6.02 1.30 9.86
CA ILE A 104 5.03 0.30 9.45
C ILE A 104 5.12 0.04 7.95
N GLY A 105 4.41 -0.97 7.47
CA GLY A 105 4.23 -1.27 6.06
C GLY A 105 2.78 -1.08 5.61
N ALA A 106 2.58 -0.91 4.31
CA ALA A 106 1.31 -1.04 3.65
C ALA A 106 1.47 -1.90 2.40
N LEU A 107 0.64 -2.93 2.29
CA LEU A 107 0.51 -3.74 1.08
C LEU A 107 -0.75 -3.32 0.34
N LEU A 108 -0.59 -2.73 -0.84
CA LEU A 108 -1.67 -2.21 -1.66
C LEU A 108 -1.78 -3.04 -2.94
N CYS A 109 -2.95 -3.62 -3.23
CA CYS A 109 -3.12 -4.44 -4.43
C CYS A 109 -4.36 -4.08 -5.25
N THR A 110 -4.29 -4.26 -6.57
CA THR A 110 -5.45 -4.06 -7.47
C THR A 110 -6.51 -5.16 -7.34
N GLY A 111 -6.08 -6.35 -6.90
CA GLY A 111 -6.91 -7.53 -6.70
C GLY A 111 -7.35 -7.71 -5.24
N LYS A 112 -7.25 -8.96 -4.77
CA LYS A 112 -7.57 -9.38 -3.40
C LYS A 112 -6.34 -9.95 -2.70
N ILE A 113 -6.39 -10.07 -1.39
CA ILE A 113 -5.41 -10.81 -0.59
C ILE A 113 -5.95 -12.23 -0.40
N SER A 114 -5.08 -13.23 -0.52
CA SER A 114 -5.48 -14.63 -0.33
C SER A 114 -5.81 -14.90 1.15
N GLU A 115 -6.77 -15.80 1.43
CA GLU A 115 -7.09 -16.20 2.81
C GLU A 115 -5.86 -16.68 3.60
N PRO A 116 -4.95 -17.50 3.05
CA PRO A 116 -3.71 -17.87 3.76
C PRO A 116 -2.82 -16.67 4.10
N ALA A 117 -2.76 -15.67 3.22
CA ALA A 117 -2.00 -14.44 3.47
C ALA A 117 -2.63 -13.60 4.59
N SER A 118 -3.97 -13.47 4.60
CA SER A 118 -4.72 -12.80 5.66
C SER A 118 -4.53 -13.50 7.01
N SER A 119 -4.71 -14.83 7.06
CA SER A 119 -4.52 -15.61 8.29
C SER A 119 -3.09 -15.52 8.81
N LEU A 120 -2.09 -15.52 7.92
CA LEU A 120 -0.70 -15.35 8.34
C LEU A 120 -0.48 -13.99 9.03
N MET A 121 -1.14 -12.92 8.56
CA MET A 121 -0.99 -11.59 9.15
C MET A 121 -1.62 -11.47 10.53
N GLU A 122 -2.73 -12.16 10.78
CA GLU A 122 -3.35 -12.22 12.10
C GLU A 122 -2.46 -12.96 13.12
N LEU A 123 -1.62 -13.89 12.65
CA LEU A 123 -0.73 -14.69 13.51
C LEU A 123 0.63 -14.05 13.77
N LEU A 124 1.03 -13.01 13.01
CA LEU A 124 2.37 -12.44 13.06
C LEU A 124 2.42 -11.07 13.78
N PRO A 125 2.81 -11.02 15.06
CA PRO A 125 3.05 -9.76 15.75
C PRO A 125 4.38 -9.11 15.32
N PRO A 126 4.49 -7.76 15.38
CA PRO A 126 3.40 -6.80 15.61
C PRO A 126 2.51 -6.63 14.37
N PRO A 127 1.27 -6.11 14.48
CA PRO A 127 0.39 -5.83 13.34
C PRO A 127 0.80 -4.58 12.56
N ASP A 128 2.05 -4.55 12.12
CA ASP A 128 2.73 -3.41 11.50
C ASP A 128 2.59 -3.36 9.98
N VAL A 129 1.72 -4.17 9.36
CA VAL A 129 1.44 -4.11 7.92
C VAL A 129 -0.06 -3.88 7.70
N LEU A 130 -0.40 -2.74 7.10
CA LEU A 130 -1.77 -2.39 6.74
C LEU A 130 -2.10 -2.95 5.35
N LEU A 131 -3.24 -3.63 5.26
CA LEU A 131 -3.65 -4.36 4.06
C LEU A 131 -4.73 -3.59 3.30
N TRP A 132 -4.54 -3.44 1.98
CA TRP A 132 -5.46 -2.71 1.12
C TRP A 132 -5.77 -3.49 -0.16
N GLU A 133 -7.03 -3.87 -0.31
CA GLU A 133 -7.54 -4.52 -1.52
C GLU A 133 -8.08 -3.52 -2.54
N GLY A 134 -8.15 -3.94 -3.79
CA GLY A 134 -8.49 -3.02 -4.88
C GLY A 134 -9.89 -2.42 -4.77
N LYS A 135 -10.87 -3.14 -4.19
CA LYS A 135 -12.21 -2.55 -3.99
C LYS A 135 -12.15 -1.35 -3.05
N GLU A 136 -11.42 -1.49 -1.95
CA GLU A 136 -11.23 -0.44 -0.95
C GLU A 136 -10.40 0.71 -1.50
N LEU A 137 -9.29 0.42 -2.18
CA LEU A 137 -8.46 1.44 -2.83
C LEU A 137 -9.23 2.24 -3.85
N GLY A 138 -10.03 1.58 -4.70
CA GLY A 138 -10.85 2.27 -5.69
C GLY A 138 -11.89 3.20 -5.07
N GLN A 139 -12.41 2.86 -3.88
CA GLN A 139 -13.29 3.74 -3.13
C GLN A 139 -12.52 4.92 -2.53
N ALA A 140 -11.41 4.65 -1.83
CA ALA A 140 -10.58 5.68 -1.20
C ALA A 140 -10.04 6.69 -2.22
N LEU A 141 -9.62 6.24 -3.41
CA LEU A 141 -9.18 7.11 -4.50
C LEU A 141 -10.30 8.02 -5.01
N ARG A 142 -11.52 7.49 -5.15
CA ARG A 142 -12.70 8.25 -5.61
C ARG A 142 -13.11 9.32 -4.59
N GLU A 143 -13.01 9.00 -3.31
CA GLU A 143 -13.42 9.87 -2.21
C GLU A 143 -12.29 10.77 -1.68
N HIS A 144 -11.04 10.57 -2.16
CA HIS A 144 -9.83 11.26 -1.69
C HIS A 144 -9.59 11.02 -0.19
N ARG A 145 -9.63 9.74 0.21
CA ARG A 145 -9.59 9.27 1.60
C ARG A 145 -8.54 8.18 1.86
N LEU A 146 -7.48 8.08 1.07
CA LEU A 146 -6.40 7.12 1.34
C LEU A 146 -5.75 7.36 2.70
N LEU A 147 -5.36 8.60 3.03
CA LEU A 147 -4.76 8.93 4.31
C LEU A 147 -5.74 8.76 5.48
N GLU A 148 -7.01 9.11 5.27
CA GLU A 148 -8.05 8.83 6.27
C GLU A 148 -8.16 7.32 6.54
N GLY A 149 -8.19 6.49 5.51
CA GLY A 149 -8.24 5.04 5.67
C GLY A 149 -6.97 4.47 6.30
N MET A 150 -5.79 5.04 6.01
CA MET A 150 -4.53 4.65 6.67
C MET A 150 -4.60 4.90 8.17
N ARG A 151 -5.09 6.08 8.59
CA ARG A 151 -5.30 6.42 10.00
C ARG A 151 -6.28 5.45 10.66
N ARG A 152 -7.39 5.14 10.00
CA ARG A 152 -8.42 4.21 10.52
C ARG A 152 -7.85 2.80 10.72
N LYS A 153 -7.16 2.25 9.72
CA LYS A 153 -6.53 0.93 9.81
C LYS A 153 -5.42 0.88 10.86
N LEU A 154 -4.59 1.93 10.94
CA LEU A 154 -3.56 2.02 11.96
C LEU A 154 -4.16 2.07 13.37
N ARG A 155 -5.19 2.89 13.58
CA ARG A 155 -5.90 2.95 14.86
C ARG A 155 -6.46 1.58 15.24
N HIS A 156 -7.13 0.91 14.31
CA HIS A 156 -7.65 -0.45 14.54
C HIS A 156 -6.52 -1.41 14.94
N ALA A 157 -5.40 -1.41 14.22
CA ALA A 157 -4.26 -2.27 14.52
C ALA A 157 -3.68 -2.02 15.92
N VAL A 158 -3.66 -0.76 16.35
CA VAL A 158 -3.23 -0.37 17.70
C VAL A 158 -4.23 -0.82 18.76
N GLU A 159 -5.53 -0.62 18.54
CA GLU A 159 -6.59 -0.90 19.51
C GLU A 159 -6.86 -2.41 19.67
N MET A 160 -6.77 -3.17 18.58
CA MET A 160 -7.18 -4.58 18.53
C MET A 160 -6.00 -5.57 18.54
N GLY A 161 -4.80 -5.11 18.18
CA GLY A 161 -3.61 -5.97 18.12
C GLY A 161 -3.47 -6.79 16.83
N PHE A 162 -4.31 -6.57 15.82
CA PHE A 162 -4.22 -7.18 14.49
C PHE A 162 -4.64 -6.18 13.39
N ALA A 163 -4.12 -6.34 12.17
CA ALA A 163 -4.46 -5.48 11.05
C ALA A 163 -5.73 -5.97 10.33
N GLU A 164 -6.68 -5.08 10.06
CA GLU A 164 -7.95 -5.43 9.41
C GLU A 164 -7.82 -5.44 7.88
N VAL A 165 -8.27 -6.53 7.25
CA VAL A 165 -8.30 -6.64 5.77
C VAL A 165 -9.53 -5.96 5.18
N LYS A 166 -10.66 -5.97 5.90
CA LYS A 166 -11.93 -5.34 5.48
C LYS A 166 -12.14 -4.07 6.31
N PRO A 167 -12.85 -3.05 5.82
CA PRO A 167 -13.32 -1.99 6.69
C PRO A 167 -14.32 -2.58 7.70
N PRO A 168 -14.38 -2.08 8.93
CA PRO A 168 -15.38 -2.53 9.88
C PRO A 168 -16.75 -2.12 9.34
N ASP A 169 -17.64 -3.10 9.11
CA ASP A 169 -19.07 -2.84 9.00
C ASP A 169 -19.46 -2.12 10.28
N GLY A 170 -19.86 -0.85 10.21
CA GLY A 170 -19.97 0.11 11.32
C GLY A 170 -20.83 -0.33 12.52
N ARG A 171 -20.41 -1.36 13.22
CA ARG A 171 -21.02 -1.97 14.39
C ARG A 171 -19.89 -2.25 15.36
N ASN A 172 -19.36 -1.18 15.93
CA ASN A 172 -18.73 -1.13 17.24
C ASN A 172 -18.63 0.35 17.61
N GLN A 173 -19.82 0.96 17.75
CA GLN A 173 -20.08 2.10 18.60
C GLN A 173 -21.31 1.74 19.43
#